data_AF-A0A956U1H8-F1
#
_entry.id   AF-A0A956U1H8-F1
#
_cell.length_a   1.000
_cell.length_b   1.000
_cell.length_c   1.000
_cell.angle_alpha   90.00
_cell.angle_beta   90.00
_cell.angle_gamma   90.00
#
_symmetry.space_group_name_H-M   'P 1'
#
loop_
_entity.id
_entity.type
_entity.pdbx_description
1 polymer ?
#
loop_
_entity_poly.entity_id
_entity_poly.type
_entity_poly.pdbx_seq_one_letter_code
_entity_poly.pdbx_strand_id
1 'polypeptide(L)'
;MSEYRAWFACIDDECGETYSLDEIIYRCRKCGNLLEVRHDMEKLKEKSADEWREIFDNRYRKQSWPHGSSVWGKKEWVCPYVEDENVVSMYEGATNLFWAERFGSQIGMEDIWLKMCGNSHTGSFKDLGMT
;
A
#
# COMPACT_ATOMS: atom_id res chain seq x y z
N MET A 1 15.71 3.41 -12.54
CA MET A 1 14.65 2.40 -12.77
C MET A 1 14.71 1.38 -11.66
N SER A 2 13.60 1.20 -10.94
CA SER A 2 13.48 0.23 -9.85
C SER A 2 13.61 -1.21 -10.34
N GLU A 3 14.24 -2.07 -9.54
CA GLU A 3 14.35 -3.50 -9.84
C GLU A 3 13.04 -4.26 -9.57
N TYR A 4 12.10 -3.65 -8.83
CA TYR A 4 10.81 -4.24 -8.50
C TYR A 4 9.77 -3.92 -9.56
N ARG A 5 8.82 -4.84 -9.77
CA ARG A 5 7.79 -4.72 -10.81
C ARG A 5 6.42 -5.05 -10.26
N ALA A 6 5.42 -4.40 -10.84
CA ALA A 6 4.01 -4.72 -10.65
C ALA A 6 3.27 -4.57 -11.99
N TRP A 7 2.14 -5.24 -12.13
CA TRP A 7 1.29 -5.22 -13.33
C TRP A 7 -0.18 -5.41 -12.95
N PHE A 8 -1.10 -5.01 -13.83
CA PHE A 8 -2.49 -5.45 -13.71
C PHE A 8 -2.60 -6.89 -14.18
N ALA A 9 -3.27 -7.74 -13.41
CA ALA A 9 -3.61 -9.10 -13.79
C ALA A 9 -5.13 -9.29 -13.71
N CYS A 10 -5.68 -10.10 -14.60
CA CYS A 10 -7.04 -10.58 -14.43
C CYS A 10 -7.17 -11.34 -13.11
N ILE A 11 -8.22 -11.05 -12.33
CA ILE A 11 -8.49 -11.73 -11.06
C ILE A 11 -8.78 -13.22 -11.24
N ASP A 12 -9.21 -13.62 -12.44
CA ASP A 12 -9.37 -15.00 -12.84
C ASP A 12 -8.05 -15.56 -13.38
N ASP A 13 -7.41 -16.43 -12.61
CA ASP A 13 -6.12 -17.05 -12.93
C ASP A 13 -6.15 -17.90 -14.20
N GLU A 14 -7.29 -18.49 -14.55
CA GLU A 14 -7.42 -19.27 -15.79
C GLU A 14 -7.39 -18.36 -17.03
N CYS A 15 -7.80 -17.10 -16.88
CA CYS A 15 -7.76 -16.12 -17.96
C CYS A 15 -6.31 -15.77 -18.34
N GLY A 16 -5.45 -15.59 -17.34
CA GLY A 16 -4.01 -15.38 -17.48
C GLY A 16 -3.58 -14.04 -18.09
N GLU A 17 -4.51 -13.13 -18.39
CA GLU A 17 -4.18 -11.84 -19.01
C GLU A 17 -3.50 -10.89 -18.03
N THR A 18 -2.49 -10.17 -18.54
CA THR A 18 -1.78 -9.12 -17.81
C THR A 18 -1.69 -7.85 -18.65
N TYR A 19 -1.66 -6.72 -17.97
CA TYR A 19 -1.62 -5.38 -18.56
C TYR A 19 -0.62 -4.50 -17.81
N SER A 20 -0.09 -3.51 -18.50
CA SER A 20 0.79 -2.52 -17.87
C SER A 20 0.00 -1.58 -16.97
N LEU A 21 0.62 -1.09 -15.89
CA LEU A 21 -0.06 -0.22 -14.91
C LEU A 21 -0.23 1.22 -15.39
N ASP A 22 0.42 1.62 -16.48
CA ASP A 22 0.20 2.89 -17.20
C ASP A 22 -0.98 2.80 -18.18
N GLU A 23 -1.62 1.63 -18.32
CA GLU A 23 -2.79 1.45 -19.16
C GLU A 23 -4.07 1.92 -18.45
N ILE A 24 -4.90 2.70 -19.15
CA ILE A 24 -6.24 3.05 -18.69
C ILE A 24 -7.19 1.87 -19.01
N ILE A 25 -7.30 0.93 -18.06
CA ILE A 25 -8.11 -0.27 -18.18
C ILE A 25 -8.83 -0.56 -16.87
N TYR A 26 -10.12 -0.91 -16.95
CA TYR A 26 -10.97 -1.15 -15.78
C TYR A 26 -11.47 -2.59 -15.69
N ARG A 27 -11.42 -3.33 -16.81
CA ARG A 27 -11.86 -4.73 -16.93
C ARG A 27 -10.94 -5.46 -17.89
N CYS A 28 -10.71 -6.73 -17.63
CA CYS A 28 -9.96 -7.61 -18.52
C CYS A 28 -10.57 -7.58 -19.93
N ARG A 29 -9.74 -7.33 -20.96
CA ARG A 29 -10.20 -7.24 -22.36
C ARG A 29 -10.69 -8.59 -22.90
N LYS A 30 -10.21 -9.70 -22.33
CA LYS A 30 -10.53 -11.06 -22.77
C LYS A 30 -11.82 -11.62 -22.16
N CYS A 31 -12.03 -11.45 -20.86
CA CYS A 31 -13.16 -12.07 -20.15
C CYS A 31 -14.10 -11.07 -19.44
N GLY A 32 -13.78 -9.78 -19.39
CA GLY A 32 -14.61 -8.76 -18.74
C GLY A 32 -14.57 -8.73 -17.21
N ASN A 33 -13.79 -9.62 -16.58
CA ASN A 33 -13.58 -9.66 -15.13
C ASN A 33 -12.78 -8.45 -14.62
N LEU A 34 -12.75 -8.29 -13.29
CA LEU A 34 -11.95 -7.27 -12.63
C LEU A 34 -10.46 -7.55 -12.77
N LEU A 35 -9.68 -6.49 -12.61
CA LEU A 35 -8.23 -6.54 -12.56
C LEU A 35 -7.76 -6.31 -11.12
N GLU A 36 -6.63 -6.90 -10.78
CA GLU A 36 -5.90 -6.67 -9.54
C GLU A 36 -4.45 -6.29 -9.85
N VAL A 37 -3.79 -5.61 -8.92
CA VAL A 37 -2.35 -5.33 -9.03
C VAL A 37 -1.58 -6.52 -8.46
N ARG A 38 -0.71 -7.13 -9.27
CA ARG A 38 0.23 -8.18 -8.82
C ARG A 38 1.65 -7.65 -8.83
N HIS A 39 2.46 -8.14 -7.90
CA HIS A 39 3.88 -7.83 -7.79
C HIS A 39 4.74 -9.03 -8.16
N ASP A 40 5.98 -8.77 -8.56
CA ASP A 40 7.00 -9.80 -8.74
C ASP A 40 7.43 -10.38 -7.39
N MET A 41 6.71 -11.40 -6.94
CA MET A 41 6.92 -12.00 -5.62
C MET A 41 8.28 -12.70 -5.51
N GLU A 42 8.82 -13.24 -6.60
CA GLU A 42 10.15 -13.85 -6.58
C GLU A 42 11.23 -12.80 -6.33
N LYS A 43 11.12 -11.65 -7.00
CA LYS A 43 12.03 -10.52 -6.76
C LYS A 43 11.89 -9.94 -5.34
N LEU A 44 10.66 -9.85 -4.80
CA LEU A 44 10.45 -9.37 -3.43
C LEU A 44 11.02 -10.31 -2.36
N LYS A 45 11.02 -11.63 -2.62
CA LYS A 45 11.57 -12.66 -1.73
C LYS A 45 13.09 -12.71 -1.69
N GLU A 46 13.79 -12.13 -2.66
CA GLU A 46 15.26 -11.98 -2.60
C GLU A 46 15.70 -11.21 -1.35
N LYS A 47 14.84 -10.32 -0.85
CA LYS A 47 15.03 -9.60 0.40
C LYS A 47 14.29 -10.30 1.55
N SER A 48 15.00 -10.54 2.64
CA SER A 48 14.45 -11.21 3.81
C SER A 48 13.42 -10.36 4.55
N ALA A 49 12.62 -11.01 5.39
CA ALA A 49 11.61 -10.32 6.19
C ALA A 49 12.23 -9.33 7.20
N ASP A 50 13.40 -9.64 7.76
CA ASP A 50 14.13 -8.74 8.66
C ASP A 50 14.60 -7.48 7.93
N GLU A 51 15.18 -7.63 6.74
CA GLU A 51 15.59 -6.48 5.93
C GLU A 51 14.40 -5.59 5.54
N TRP A 52 13.26 -6.18 5.17
CA TRP A 52 12.05 -5.41 4.87
C TRP A 52 11.55 -4.64 6.10
N ARG A 53 11.51 -5.28 7.27
CA ARG A 53 11.17 -4.59 8.53
C ARG A 53 12.09 -3.42 8.79
N GLU A 54 13.40 -3.63 8.71
CA GLU A 54 14.40 -2.58 8.93
C GLU A 54 14.21 -1.39 7.97
N ILE A 55 14.01 -1.65 6.66
CA ILE A 55 13.74 -0.59 5.67
C ILE A 55 12.50 0.22 6.05
N PHE A 56 11.40 -0.47 6.39
CA PHE A 56 10.13 0.17 6.68
C PHE A 56 10.13 0.95 8.00
N ASP A 57 10.84 0.45 9.01
CA ASP A 57 11.01 1.09 10.31
C ASP A 57 11.91 2.33 10.19
N ASN A 58 13.00 2.24 9.42
CA ASN A 58 13.92 3.36 9.20
C ASN A 58 13.24 4.56 8.51
N ARG A 59 12.22 4.30 7.69
CA ARG A 59 11.41 5.32 7.00
C ARG A 59 10.26 5.85 7.84
N TYR A 60 9.85 5.15 8.89
CA TYR A 60 8.67 5.51 9.66
C TYR A 60 8.81 6.89 10.32
N ARG A 61 7.84 7.78 10.03
CA ARG A 61 7.77 9.16 10.54
C ARG A 61 9.02 10.00 10.25
N LYS A 62 9.71 9.74 9.14
CA LYS A 62 10.77 10.59 8.61
C LYS A 62 10.19 11.65 7.66
N GLN A 63 11.01 12.63 7.29
CA GLN A 63 10.63 13.68 6.34
C GLN A 63 11.38 13.58 5.00
N SER A 64 12.09 12.47 4.76
CA SER A 64 12.74 12.16 3.49
C SER A 64 11.70 11.94 2.40
N TRP A 65 11.77 12.69 1.30
CA TRP A 65 10.89 12.51 0.15
C TRP A 65 11.23 11.23 -0.62
N PRO A 66 10.24 10.45 -1.12
CA PRO A 66 8.80 10.49 -0.79
C PRO A 66 8.45 9.65 0.46
N HIS A 67 9.43 8.96 1.03
CA HIS A 67 9.27 7.95 2.09
C HIS A 67 8.69 8.44 3.43
N GLY A 68 8.48 9.74 3.61
CA GLY A 68 7.77 10.29 4.76
C GLY A 68 6.28 9.92 4.81
N SER A 69 5.65 9.67 3.65
CA SER A 69 4.33 9.03 3.58
C SER A 69 4.40 7.57 4.01
N SER A 70 3.37 7.07 4.69
CA SER A 70 3.33 5.63 5.00
C SER A 70 2.96 4.76 3.80
N VAL A 71 2.38 5.34 2.75
CA VAL A 71 2.18 4.65 1.46
C VAL A 71 3.52 4.58 0.75
N TRP A 72 4.16 5.73 0.51
CA TRP A 72 5.43 5.81 -0.23
C TRP A 72 6.67 5.34 0.56
N GLY A 73 6.56 5.21 1.88
CA GLY A 73 7.56 4.52 2.70
C GLY A 73 7.67 3.02 2.36
N LYS A 74 6.66 2.47 1.68
CA LYS A 74 6.57 1.10 1.16
C LYS A 74 6.52 1.10 -0.37
N LYS A 75 7.12 2.11 -1.03
CA LYS A 75 7.06 2.32 -2.49
C LYS A 75 7.30 1.05 -3.30
N GLU A 76 8.26 0.22 -2.88
CA GLU A 76 8.61 -1.06 -3.51
C GLU A 76 7.43 -2.04 -3.60
N TRP A 77 6.50 -1.96 -2.65
CA TRP A 77 5.31 -2.81 -2.52
C TRP A 77 4.02 -2.10 -2.96
N VAL A 78 4.11 -0.88 -3.47
CA VAL A 78 2.94 -0.08 -3.90
C VAL A 78 3.02 0.20 -5.40
N CYS A 79 3.98 1.04 -5.81
CA CYS A 79 4.18 1.43 -7.20
C CYS A 79 5.69 1.54 -7.45
N PRO A 80 6.37 0.41 -7.68
CA PRO A 80 7.82 0.38 -7.60
C PRO A 80 8.52 1.20 -8.69
N TYR A 81 7.88 1.39 -9.85
CA TYR A 81 8.46 2.01 -11.04
C TYR A 81 8.15 3.51 -11.19
N VAL A 82 7.29 4.09 -10.34
CA VAL A 82 7.08 5.56 -10.37
C VAL A 82 8.37 6.25 -9.94
N GLU A 83 8.85 7.22 -10.68
CA GLU A 83 10.01 8.04 -10.27
C GLU A 83 9.59 8.98 -9.13
N ASP A 84 10.51 9.29 -8.21
CA ASP A 84 10.20 10.07 -6.99
C ASP A 84 9.65 11.47 -7.31
N GLU A 85 10.06 12.05 -8.44
CA GLU A 85 9.59 13.35 -8.91
C GLU A 85 8.13 13.34 -9.38
N ASN A 86 7.57 12.17 -9.66
CA ASN A 86 6.18 11.99 -10.10
C ASN A 86 5.24 11.58 -8.95
N VAL A 87 5.76 11.38 -7.74
CA VAL A 87 4.94 11.09 -6.57
C VAL A 87 4.16 12.34 -6.14
N VAL A 88 2.87 12.19 -5.83
CA VAL A 88 2.04 13.28 -5.31
C VAL A 88 1.57 12.90 -3.92
N SER A 89 2.17 13.47 -2.88
CA SER A 89 1.88 13.06 -1.50
C SER A 89 1.76 14.24 -0.55
N MET A 90 0.90 14.08 0.46
CA MET A 90 0.80 14.97 1.61
C MET A 90 1.38 14.33 2.89
N TYR A 91 2.20 13.30 2.75
CA TYR A 91 2.71 12.47 3.84
C TYR A 91 1.59 11.78 4.64
N GLU A 92 0.57 11.33 3.92
CA GLU A 92 -0.56 10.56 4.45
C GLU A 92 -0.17 9.20 5.06
N GLY A 93 -1.13 8.62 5.77
CA GLY A 93 -0.91 7.43 6.58
C GLY A 93 -0.30 7.73 7.95
N ALA A 94 0.43 6.78 8.53
CA ALA A 94 0.90 6.80 9.93
C ALA A 94 -0.21 7.13 10.95
N THR A 95 -1.47 6.87 10.58
CA THR A 95 -2.64 7.24 11.36
C THR A 95 -2.67 6.53 12.71
N ASN A 96 -3.33 7.15 13.67
CA ASN A 96 -3.39 6.65 15.03
C ASN A 96 -3.90 5.20 15.11
N LEU A 97 -3.22 4.38 15.90
CA LEU A 97 -3.69 3.07 16.35
C LEU A 97 -4.12 3.24 17.80
N PHE A 98 -5.43 3.41 18.01
CA PHE A 98 -6.01 3.79 19.29
C PHE A 98 -6.34 2.55 20.11
N TRP A 99 -5.78 2.43 21.31
CA TRP A 99 -6.22 1.40 22.25
C TRP A 99 -7.55 1.81 22.87
N ALA A 100 -8.62 1.10 22.52
CA ALA A 100 -9.97 1.41 22.97
C ALA A 100 -10.28 0.76 24.33
N GLU A 101 -9.37 0.91 25.30
CA GLU A 101 -9.37 0.26 26.62
C GLU A 101 -10.76 0.25 27.27
N ARG A 102 -11.33 1.44 27.51
CA ARG A 102 -12.60 1.57 28.23
C ARG A 102 -13.77 0.89 27.50
N PHE A 103 -13.83 1.02 26.18
CA PHE A 103 -14.87 0.34 25.39
C PHE A 103 -14.66 -1.17 25.41
N GLY A 104 -13.41 -1.62 25.30
CA GLY A 104 -13.03 -3.02 25.48
C GLY A 104 -13.54 -3.57 26.80
N SER A 105 -13.29 -2.89 27.92
CA SER A 105 -13.78 -3.32 29.24
C SER A 105 -15.30 -3.47 29.29
N GLN A 106 -16.05 -2.61 28.58
CA GLN A 106 -17.52 -2.69 28.53
C GLN A 106 -18.05 -3.91 27.79
N ILE A 107 -17.28 -4.45 26.83
CA ILE A 107 -17.65 -5.61 26.02
C ILE A 107 -16.88 -6.89 26.40
N GLY A 108 -16.12 -6.86 27.50
CA GLY A 108 -15.34 -8.00 27.97
C GLY A 108 -14.08 -8.30 27.15
N MET A 109 -13.48 -7.28 26.52
CA MET A 109 -12.24 -7.39 25.75
C MET A 109 -11.11 -6.55 26.36
N GLU A 110 -9.91 -7.12 26.49
CA GLU A 110 -8.74 -6.43 27.07
C GLU A 110 -7.86 -5.76 25.99
N ASP A 111 -7.84 -6.32 24.78
CA ASP A 111 -6.91 -5.93 23.71
C ASP A 111 -7.65 -5.57 22.42
N ILE A 112 -8.42 -4.47 22.46
CA ILE A 112 -9.14 -3.92 21.31
C ILE A 112 -8.51 -2.61 20.84
N TRP A 113 -8.21 -2.55 19.54
CA TRP A 113 -7.59 -1.38 18.91
C TRP A 113 -8.41 -0.89 17.72
N LEU A 114 -8.43 0.43 17.53
CA LEU A 114 -9.06 1.09 16.40
C LEU A 114 -7.99 1.72 15.53
N LYS A 115 -7.90 1.29 14.27
CA LYS A 115 -7.05 1.94 13.27
C LYS A 115 -7.80 3.14 12.68
N MET A 116 -7.44 4.34 13.11
CA MET A 116 -8.17 5.57 12.80
C MET A 116 -7.78 6.12 11.43
N CYS A 117 -8.06 5.39 10.34
CA CYS A 117 -7.72 5.81 8.97
C CYS A 117 -8.38 7.12 8.53
N GLY A 118 -9.48 7.53 9.17
CA GLY A 118 -10.13 8.82 8.92
C GLY A 118 -9.47 10.01 9.62
N ASN A 119 -8.52 9.80 10.53
CA ASN A 119 -7.76 10.88 11.16
C ASN A 119 -6.62 11.33 10.23
N SER A 120 -7.00 11.93 9.11
CA SER A 120 -6.11 12.36 8.04
C SER A 120 -6.50 13.75 7.51
N HIS A 121 -5.74 14.26 6.54
CA HIS A 121 -5.95 15.61 5.97
C HIS A 121 -7.29 15.77 5.23
N THR A 122 -7.87 14.69 4.71
CA THR A 122 -9.22 14.71 4.09
C THR A 122 -10.33 14.22 5.03
N GLY A 123 -10.00 13.75 6.23
CA GLY A 123 -10.98 13.09 7.11
C GLY A 123 -11.42 11.71 6.62
N SER A 124 -10.67 11.06 5.72
CA SER A 124 -11.07 9.84 5.01
C SER A 124 -9.89 8.92 4.76
N PHE A 125 -10.12 7.61 4.77
CA PHE A 125 -9.12 6.60 4.41
C PHE A 125 -8.69 6.66 2.94
N LYS A 126 -9.46 7.37 2.12
CA LYS A 126 -9.26 7.44 0.66
C LYS A 126 -7.99 8.17 0.29
N ASP A 127 -7.42 8.97 1.19
CA ASP A 127 -6.11 9.59 0.98
C ASP A 127 -5.02 8.56 0.65
N LEU A 128 -5.05 7.38 1.27
CA LEU A 128 -4.08 6.31 1.02
C LEU A 128 -4.11 5.76 -0.41
N GLY A 129 -5.27 5.81 -1.07
CA GLY A 129 -5.43 5.29 -2.43
C GLY A 129 -5.42 6.36 -3.52
N MET A 130 -5.41 7.63 -3.14
CA MET A 130 -5.43 8.78 -4.06
C MET A 130 -4.07 9.47 -4.20
N THR A 131 -3.14 9.14 -3.30
CA THR A 131 -1.73 9.59 -3.30
C THR A 131 -0.93 8.96 -4.44
#